data_AF-E1QR85-F1
#
_entry.id   AF-E1QR85-F1
#
_cell.length_a   1.000
_cell.length_b   1.000
_cell.length_c   1.000
_cell.angle_alpha   90.00
_cell.angle_beta   90.00
_cell.angle_gamma   90.00
#
_symmetry.space_group_name_H-M   'P 1'
#
loop_
_entity.id
_entity.type
_entity.pdbx_description
1 polymer ?
#
loop_
_entity_poly.entity_id
_entity_poly.type
_entity_poly.pdbx_seq_one_letter_code
_entity_poly.pdbx_strand_id
1 'polypeptide(L)'
;MIDYTFYKHVMEFLVKYLGLENELLYMSVLRYNETVNGVKALVAIYRVNRGELITYCVVKFDNLAGKAEPTCSEDRKYVERIYEEMT
;
A
#
# COMPACT_ATOMS: atom_id res chain seq x y z
N MET A 1 -11.99 12.54 8.38
CA MET A 1 -11.42 11.73 9.47
C MET A 1 -10.88 10.48 8.81
N ILE A 2 -9.59 10.17 9.00
CA ILE A 2 -8.95 9.03 8.33
C ILE A 2 -9.58 7.74 8.86
N ASP A 3 -10.18 6.92 8.00
CA ASP A 3 -10.83 5.67 8.39
C ASP A 3 -9.78 4.60 8.74
N TYR A 4 -9.55 4.40 10.04
CA TYR A 4 -8.60 3.42 10.55
C TYR A 4 -8.88 1.99 10.05
N THR A 5 -10.14 1.66 9.78
CA THR A 5 -10.56 0.35 9.27
C THR A 5 -10.00 0.10 7.87
N PHE A 6 -10.08 1.11 7.02
CA PHE A 6 -9.52 1.04 5.67
C PHE A 6 -8.01 0.80 5.70
N TYR A 7 -7.26 1.57 6.50
CA TYR A 7 -5.81 1.41 6.62
C TYR A 7 -5.43 0.01 7.09
N LYS A 8 -6.16 -0.51 8.09
CA LYS A 8 -5.96 -1.88 8.57
C LYS A 8 -6.14 -2.89 7.43
N HIS A 9 -7.21 -2.77 6.64
CA HIS A 9 -7.43 -3.66 5.48
C HIS A 9 -6.33 -3.53 4.42
N VAL A 10 -5.83 -2.31 4.15
CA VAL A 10 -4.70 -2.11 3.22
C VAL A 10 -3.46 -2.84 3.70
N MET A 11 -3.12 -2.67 4.99
CA MET A 11 -1.95 -3.32 5.58
C MET A 11 -2.11 -4.84 5.55
N GLU A 12 -3.24 -5.38 6.01
CA GLU A 12 -3.51 -6.83 6.00
C GLU A 12 -3.46 -7.42 4.59
N PHE A 13 -4.01 -6.71 3.60
CA PHE A 13 -3.96 -7.09 2.20
C PHE A 13 -2.51 -7.17 1.69
N LEU A 14 -1.71 -6.13 1.93
CA LEU A 14 -0.31 -6.07 1.50
C LEU A 14 0.55 -7.15 2.17
N VAL A 15 0.34 -7.40 3.47
CA VAL A 15 1.03 -8.47 4.20
C VAL A 15 0.79 -9.83 3.55
N LYS A 16 -0.47 -10.15 3.24
CA LYS A 16 -0.83 -11.42 2.57
C LYS A 16 -0.30 -11.48 1.14
N TYR A 17 -0.45 -10.40 0.37
CA TYR A 17 0.00 -10.33 -1.02
C TYR A 17 1.51 -10.56 -1.16
N LEU A 18 2.29 -10.03 -0.22
CA LEU A 18 3.76 -10.16 -0.21
C LEU A 18 4.25 -11.41 0.54
N GLY A 19 3.36 -12.19 1.18
CA GLY A 19 3.74 -13.38 1.97
C GLY A 19 4.55 -13.05 3.23
N LEU A 20 4.29 -11.90 3.86
CA LEU A 20 5.04 -11.40 5.02
C LEU A 20 4.33 -11.63 6.35
N GLU A 21 3.39 -12.58 6.42
CA GLU A 21 2.48 -12.78 7.57
C GLU A 21 3.19 -13.16 8.88
N ASN A 22 4.42 -13.68 8.77
CA ASN A 22 5.25 -14.08 9.92
C ASN A 22 6.32 -13.04 10.28
N GLU A 23 6.32 -11.87 9.64
CA GLU A 23 7.30 -10.80 9.89
C GLU A 23 6.70 -9.70 10.79
N LEU A 24 7.53 -9.13 11.68
CA LEU A 24 7.20 -7.88 12.38
C LEU A 24 7.49 -6.70 11.46
N LEU A 25 6.43 -6.07 10.97
CA LEU A 25 6.49 -5.01 9.98
C LEU A 25 6.04 -3.67 10.55
N TYR A 26 6.62 -2.61 10.00
CA TYR A 26 6.11 -1.25 10.12
C TYR A 26 5.74 -0.77 8.72
N MET A 27 4.52 -0.27 8.55
CA MET A 27 4.04 0.29 7.29
C MET A 27 3.71 1.76 7.45
N SER A 28 4.22 2.58 6.54
CA SER A 28 3.97 4.01 6.49
C SER A 28 3.22 4.36 5.21
N VAL A 29 2.05 4.97 5.34
CA VAL A 29 1.32 5.48 4.17
C VAL A 29 1.86 6.86 3.84
N LEU A 30 2.58 6.93 2.72
CA LEU A 30 3.23 8.15 2.25
C LEU A 30 2.25 9.08 1.55
N ARG A 31 1.28 8.52 0.82
CA ARG A 31 0.25 9.28 0.09
C ARG A 31 -1.07 8.52 0.09
N TYR A 32 -2.16 9.26 0.08
CA TYR A 32 -3.52 8.74 0.06
C TYR A 32 -4.41 9.72 -0.72
N ASN A 33 -5.17 9.20 -1.68
CA ASN A 33 -6.19 9.93 -2.40
C ASN A 33 -7.45 9.07 -2.56
N GLU A 34 -8.61 9.69 -2.39
CA GLU A 34 -9.88 9.13 -2.85
C GLU A 34 -9.97 9.26 -4.37
N THR A 35 -10.44 8.22 -5.03
CA THR A 35 -10.70 8.18 -6.48
C THR A 35 -12.19 7.98 -6.72
N VAL A 36 -12.65 8.15 -7.96
CA VAL A 36 -14.08 8.08 -8.30
C VAL A 36 -14.73 6.77 -7.85
N ASN A 37 -13.99 5.66 -7.91
CA ASN A 37 -14.51 4.32 -7.59
C ASN A 37 -13.84 3.70 -6.36
N GLY A 38 -13.10 4.47 -5.56
CA GLY A 38 -12.46 3.93 -4.36
C GLY A 38 -11.30 4.78 -3.87
N VAL A 39 -10.15 4.16 -3.66
CA VAL A 39 -9.01 4.80 -2.98
C VAL A 39 -7.69 4.28 -3.52
N LYS A 40 -6.72 5.17 -3.63
CA LYS A 40 -5.33 4.82 -3.93
C LYS A 40 -4.41 5.25 -2.80
N ALA A 41 -3.47 4.39 -2.45
CA ALA A 41 -2.49 4.64 -1.40
C ALA A 41 -1.08 4.26 -1.86
N LEU A 42 -0.09 5.07 -1.49
CA LEU A 42 1.33 4.75 -1.59
C LEU A 42 1.83 4.39 -0.19
N VAL A 43 2.35 3.18 -0.05
CA VAL A 43 2.79 2.61 1.23
C VAL A 43 4.27 2.22 1.14
N ALA A 44 5.04 2.56 2.15
CA ALA A 44 6.38 2.03 2.37
C ALA A 44 6.33 0.97 3.48
N ILE A 45 6.98 -0.16 3.25
CA ILE A 45 6.95 -1.32 4.17
C ILE A 45 8.37 -1.59 4.66
N TYR A 46 8.53 -1.70 5.98
CA TYR A 46 9.81 -1.87 6.65
C TYR A 46 9.80 -3.06 7.60
N ARG A 47 10.95 -3.72 7.79
CA ARG A 47 11.17 -4.65 8.90
C ARG A 47 11.46 -3.89 10.18
N VAL A 48 10.71 -4.15 11.25
CA VAL A 48 10.85 -3.46 12.55
C VAL A 48 12.25 -3.65 13.14
N ASN A 49 12.77 -4.88 13.14
CA ASN A 49 14.01 -5.22 13.84
C ASN A 49 15.26 -4.54 13.26
N ARG A 50 15.21 -4.11 12.00
CA ARG A 50 16.38 -3.57 11.27
C ARG A 50 16.16 -2.17 10.72
N GLY A 51 14.93 -1.65 10.74
CA GLY A 51 14.56 -0.43 10.01
C GLY A 51 14.77 -0.55 8.49
N GLU A 52 14.92 -1.76 7.99
CA GLU A 52 15.22 -2.07 6.60
C GLU A 52 13.94 -1.92 5.77
N LEU A 53 14.00 -1.09 4.73
CA LEU A 53 12.92 -1.00 3.75
C LEU A 53 12.83 -2.32 2.99
N ILE A 54 11.65 -2.92 2.97
CA ILE A 54 11.35 -4.09 2.14
C ILE A 54 10.98 -3.64 0.74
N THR A 55 9.98 -2.75 0.63
CA THR A 55 9.48 -2.30 -0.68
C THR A 55 8.57 -1.08 -0.52
N TYR A 56 8.26 -0.43 -1.64
CA TYR A 56 7.13 0.49 -1.76
C TYR A 56 6.02 -0.18 -2.55
N CYS A 57 4.77 0.05 -2.17
CA CYS A 57 3.60 -0.43 -2.90
C CYS A 57 2.62 0.71 -3.15
N VAL A 58 2.15 0.83 -4.38
CA VAL A 58 0.89 1.52 -4.68
C VAL A 58 -0.22 0.49 -4.63
N VAL A 59 -1.30 0.79 -3.95
CA VAL A 59 -2.51 -0.04 -3.96
C VAL A 59 -3.69 0.80 -4.38
N LYS A 60 -4.43 0.34 -5.39
CA LYS A 60 -5.73 0.87 -5.76
C LYS A 60 -6.81 -0.11 -5.32
N PHE A 61 -7.71 0.35 -4.45
CA PHE A 61 -8.93 -0.38 -4.11
C PHE A 61 -10.07 0.18 -4.94
N ASP A 62 -10.69 -0.71 -5.71
CA ASP A 62 -11.91 -0.42 -6.46
C ASP A 62 -13.10 -0.99 -5.68
N ASN A 63 -13.91 -0.09 -5.13
CA ASN A 63 -15.08 -0.43 -4.32
C ASN A 63 -16.21 -1.03 -5.16
N LEU A 64 -16.29 -0.72 -6.47
CA LEU A 64 -17.30 -1.29 -7.37
C LEU A 64 -16.95 -2.72 -7.74
N ALA A 65 -15.67 -2.97 -8.03
CA ALA A 65 -15.18 -4.31 -8.38
C ALA A 65 -14.92 -5.18 -7.15
N GLY A 66 -14.83 -4.59 -5.95
CA GLY A 66 -14.43 -5.28 -4.73
C GLY A 66 -13.00 -5.84 -4.81
N LYS A 67 -12.11 -5.16 -5.54
CA LYS A 67 -10.75 -5.64 -5.85
C LYS A 67 -9.70 -4.64 -5.42
N ALA A 68 -8.53 -5.18 -5.07
CA ALA A 68 -7.33 -4.41 -4.76
C ALA A 68 -6.22 -4.82 -5.71
N GLU A 69 -5.60 -3.85 -6.36
CA GLU A 69 -4.49 -4.07 -7.28
C GLU A 69 -3.22 -3.39 -6.73
N PRO A 70 -2.27 -4.17 -6.19
CA PRO A 70 -1.00 -3.65 -5.71
C PRO A 70 0.08 -3.71 -6.79
N THR A 71 0.84 -2.62 -6.92
CA THR A 71 2.09 -2.57 -7.68
C THR A 71 3.21 -2.21 -6.73
N CYS A 72 4.16 -3.13 -6.52
CA CYS A 72 5.26 -2.95 -5.59
C CYS A 72 6.61 -2.93 -6.29
N SER A 73 7.53 -2.08 -5.80
CA SER A 73 8.91 -2.00 -6.25
C SER A 73 9.78 -1.29 -5.20
N GLU A 74 11.06 -1.65 -5.14
CA GLU A 74 12.05 -0.97 -4.32
C GLU A 74 12.47 0.40 -4.90
N ASP A 75 12.23 0.63 -6.20
CA ASP A 75 12.47 1.94 -6.83
C ASP A 75 11.33 2.90 -6.50
N ARG A 76 11.61 3.77 -5.53
CA ARG A 76 10.67 4.82 -5.09
C ARG A 76 10.15 5.68 -6.25
N LYS A 77 11.00 6.11 -7.18
CA LYS A 77 10.59 7.02 -8.27
C LYS A 77 9.65 6.31 -9.23
N TYR A 78 9.93 5.05 -9.53
CA TYR A 78 9.03 4.22 -10.34
C TYR A 78 7.65 4.11 -9.69
N VAL A 79 7.59 3.79 -8.41
CA VAL A 79 6.32 3.61 -7.68
C VAL A 79 5.56 4.93 -7.53
N GLU A 80 6.25 6.05 -7.29
CA GLU A 80 5.64 7.39 -7.26
C GLU A 80 5.03 7.75 -8.62
N ARG A 81 5.68 7.40 -9.74
CA ARG A 81 5.11 7.61 -11.08
C ARG A 81 3.83 6.80 -11.28
N ILE A 82 3.84 5.52 -10.91
CA ILE A 82 2.63 4.66 -11.00
C ILE A 82 1.49 5.25 -10.16
N TYR A 83 1.79 5.79 -8.97
CA TYR A 83 0.78 6.44 -8.13
C TYR A 83 0.11 7.61 -8.84
N GLU A 84 0.87 8.44 -9.57
CA GLU A 84 0.31 9.59 -10.29
C GLU A 84 -0.50 9.16 -11.52
N GLU A 85 -0.05 8.13 -12.23
CA GLU A 85 -0.71 7.61 -13.43
C GLU A 85 -2.02 6.87 -13.10
N MET A 86 -2.12 6.26 -11.92
CA MET A 86 -3.35 5.63 -11.45
C MET A 86 -4.43 6.68 -11.16
N THR A 87 -5.48 6.69 -11.97
CA THR A 87 -6.69 7.53 -11.82
C THR A 87 -7.81 6.78 -11.12
#